data_AF-A0A7X6YEL8-F1
#
_entry.id   AF-A0A7X6YEL8-F1
#
_cell.length_a   1.000
_cell.length_b   1.000
_cell.length_c   1.000
_cell.angle_alpha   90.00
_cell.angle_beta   90.00
_cell.angle_gamma   90.00
#
_symmetry.space_group_name_H-M   'P 1'
#
loop_
_entity.id
_entity.type
_entity.pdbx_description
1 polymer ?
#
loop_
_entity_poly.entity_id
_entity_poly.type
_entity_poly.pdbx_seq_one_letter_code
_entity_poly.pdbx_strand_id
1 'polypeptide(L)'
;LWLANFNVAPVDDPLALRTRMAAHAGMTQPRYDGFTSDELFFGRTTIDHYTRALWGLENPEARRVYTWIVGKPGIASLHTDFMSACLNASRGRGRLLYEAYCHPQEDERAAAAYLDNMIAETLRRFNAYLPGAAAGSGVIFGNFNQLPVLSLEHNPAVDYKVFLDMQVNLVANDPVFEGLATVGYWGTYYGDEEMARWSFELMRHYAVEGHRERLSARYGFRYRPELVVNGDFADGLAGWEVAPAAEGAVRTGTLAGYGKNSQGRWGGGKAGDTFCLLTRQPGGASRVSQTARGLTPGRSYCLQFVTADRADVAEKRFNPRRHGIEVEMAGAERNAARSFVHIDRRRGGRYAHNDNVAKVNLHRIVFRATAPTLTLVFHDTPVRPGETLMLNFVQMKPYRE
;
A
#
# COMPACT_ATOMS: atom_id res chain seq x y z
N LEU A 1 11.00 -8.41 -22.02
CA LEU A 1 10.24 -9.46 -21.31
C LEU A 1 8.81 -8.99 -21.14
N TRP A 2 7.85 -9.64 -21.80
CA TRP A 2 6.43 -9.34 -21.70
C TRP A 2 5.67 -10.63 -21.36
N LEU A 3 5.06 -10.70 -20.18
CA LEU A 3 4.42 -11.93 -19.69
C LEU A 3 2.89 -11.73 -19.63
N ALA A 4 2.15 -12.75 -20.04
CA ALA A 4 0.69 -12.75 -19.90
C ALA A 4 0.30 -13.16 -18.47
N ASN A 5 -0.71 -12.51 -17.87
CA ASN A 5 -1.18 -12.91 -16.54
C ASN A 5 -2.06 -14.18 -16.62
N PHE A 6 -1.75 -15.18 -15.81
CA PHE A 6 -2.47 -16.43 -15.69
C PHE A 6 -2.94 -16.62 -14.24
N ASN A 7 -4.25 -16.60 -14.00
CA ASN A 7 -4.80 -16.83 -12.66
C ASN A 7 -4.94 -18.33 -12.37
N VAL A 8 -4.50 -18.74 -11.19
CA VAL A 8 -4.75 -20.08 -10.63
C VAL A 8 -5.95 -19.99 -9.68
N ALA A 9 -6.94 -20.85 -9.86
CA ALA A 9 -8.08 -20.90 -8.93
C ALA A 9 -7.85 -21.99 -7.86
N PRO A 10 -8.30 -21.77 -6.62
CA PRO A 10 -8.14 -22.76 -5.54
C PRO A 10 -8.79 -24.13 -5.82
N VAL A 11 -9.78 -24.16 -6.72
CA VAL A 11 -10.56 -25.36 -7.07
C VAL A 11 -10.05 -26.06 -8.33
N ASP A 12 -8.96 -25.58 -8.93
CA ASP A 12 -8.43 -26.16 -10.16
C ASP A 12 -7.89 -27.58 -9.89
N ASP A 13 -8.24 -28.55 -10.74
CA ASP A 13 -7.58 -29.86 -10.77
C ASP A 13 -6.32 -29.80 -11.65
N PRO A 14 -5.33 -30.69 -11.43
CA PRO A 14 -4.04 -30.62 -12.12
C PRO A 14 -4.15 -30.68 -13.67
N LEU A 15 -5.08 -31.49 -14.20
CA LEU A 15 -5.19 -31.72 -15.64
C LEU A 15 -5.87 -30.55 -16.35
N ALA A 16 -6.95 -30.02 -15.77
CA ALA A 16 -7.61 -28.84 -16.30
C ALA A 16 -6.69 -27.62 -16.22
N LEU A 17 -5.94 -27.47 -15.11
CA LEU A 17 -4.97 -26.39 -14.94
C LEU A 17 -3.88 -26.44 -16.01
N ARG A 18 -3.28 -27.61 -16.23
CA ARG A 18 -2.29 -27.81 -17.30
C ARG A 18 -2.86 -27.47 -18.68
N THR A 19 -4.08 -27.94 -18.97
CA THR A 19 -4.75 -27.71 -20.25
C THR A 19 -4.96 -26.21 -20.49
N ARG A 20 -5.40 -25.48 -19.47
CA ARG A 20 -5.52 -24.02 -19.51
C ARG A 20 -4.17 -23.31 -19.67
N MET A 21 -3.12 -23.76 -18.99
CA MET A 21 -1.77 -23.22 -19.16
C MET A 21 -1.28 -23.38 -20.60
N ALA A 22 -1.41 -24.58 -21.18
CA ALA A 22 -0.98 -24.87 -22.54
C ALA A 22 -1.72 -24.02 -23.60
N ALA A 23 -3.02 -23.79 -23.39
CA ALA A 23 -3.83 -22.94 -24.27
C ALA A 23 -3.64 -21.43 -24.02
N HIS A 24 -2.99 -21.03 -22.93
CA HIS A 24 -2.91 -19.64 -22.51
C HIS A 24 -2.13 -18.78 -23.49
N ALA A 25 -2.49 -17.50 -23.59
CA ALA A 25 -1.83 -16.54 -24.47
C ALA A 25 -0.31 -16.44 -24.26
N GLY A 26 0.16 -16.63 -23.02
CA GLY A 26 1.60 -16.64 -22.72
C GLY A 26 2.37 -17.83 -23.30
N MET A 27 1.68 -18.90 -23.69
CA MET A 27 2.26 -20.07 -24.33
C MET A 27 2.06 -20.07 -25.85
N THR A 28 0.99 -19.44 -26.34
CA THR A 28 0.54 -19.57 -27.73
C THR A 28 0.72 -18.33 -28.59
N GLN A 29 0.80 -17.12 -27.99
CA GLN A 29 0.87 -15.88 -28.77
C GLN A 29 2.30 -15.34 -28.86
N PRO A 30 2.78 -14.98 -30.08
CA PRO A 30 4.15 -14.50 -30.28
C PRO A 30 4.53 -13.25 -29.47
N ARG A 31 3.56 -12.41 -29.12
CA ARG A 31 3.80 -11.16 -28.38
C ARG A 31 4.23 -11.35 -26.92
N TYR A 32 4.07 -12.55 -26.36
CA TYR A 32 4.43 -12.83 -24.98
C TYR A 32 5.64 -13.75 -24.91
N ASP A 33 6.56 -13.46 -24.00
CA ASP A 33 7.72 -14.32 -23.72
C ASP A 33 7.35 -15.51 -22.82
N GLY A 34 6.12 -15.55 -22.31
CA GLY A 34 5.66 -16.48 -21.29
C GLY A 34 4.46 -15.97 -20.49
N PHE A 35 4.25 -16.53 -19.31
CA PHE A 35 3.20 -16.10 -18.39
C PHE A 35 3.67 -15.95 -16.93
N THR A 36 2.94 -15.14 -16.17
CA THR A 36 2.99 -15.11 -14.72
C THR A 36 1.82 -15.90 -14.15
N SER A 37 2.05 -16.76 -13.15
CA SER A 37 0.99 -17.40 -12.37
C SER A 37 0.82 -16.72 -11.04
N ASP A 38 -0.41 -16.38 -10.68
CA ASP A 38 -0.75 -15.70 -9.42
C ASP A 38 -1.78 -16.51 -8.61
N GLU A 39 -2.05 -16.06 -7.37
CA GLU A 39 -3.00 -16.64 -6.39
C GLU A 39 -2.57 -17.99 -5.78
N LEU A 40 -1.26 -18.19 -5.63
CA LEU A 40 -0.67 -19.36 -4.96
C LEU A 40 -0.24 -19.00 -3.53
N PHE A 41 -0.42 -19.94 -2.60
CA PHE A 41 -0.18 -19.71 -1.17
C PHE A 41 0.49 -20.94 -0.56
N PHE A 42 1.63 -20.78 0.12
CA PHE A 42 2.24 -21.87 0.89
C PHE A 42 1.33 -22.41 2.01
N GLY A 43 0.36 -21.62 2.45
CA GLY A 43 -0.62 -22.05 3.45
C GLY A 43 -1.72 -22.97 2.90
N ARG A 44 -1.72 -23.32 1.61
CA ARG A 44 -2.76 -24.13 0.97
C ARG A 44 -2.15 -25.37 0.34
N THR A 45 -2.70 -26.55 0.62
CA THR A 45 -2.27 -27.82 0.01
C THR A 45 -2.57 -27.89 -1.49
N THR A 46 -3.46 -27.03 -2.01
CA THR A 46 -3.82 -26.94 -3.43
C THR A 46 -2.65 -26.52 -4.34
N ILE A 47 -1.52 -26.05 -3.79
CA ILE A 47 -0.29 -25.82 -4.56
C ILE A 47 0.26 -27.12 -5.18
N ASP A 48 -0.08 -28.29 -4.65
CA ASP A 48 0.23 -29.58 -5.28
C ASP A 48 -0.39 -29.69 -6.67
N HIS A 49 -1.61 -29.17 -6.86
CA HIS A 49 -2.27 -29.23 -8.16
C HIS A 49 -1.52 -28.41 -9.21
N TYR A 50 -1.05 -27.22 -8.81
CA TYR A 50 -0.17 -26.39 -9.63
C TYR A 50 1.15 -27.08 -9.94
N THR A 51 1.78 -27.69 -8.93
CA THR A 51 3.05 -28.41 -9.06
C THR A 51 2.96 -29.52 -10.10
N ARG A 52 1.93 -30.38 -10.00
CA ARG A 52 1.67 -31.47 -10.95
C ARG A 52 1.35 -30.96 -12.35
N ALA A 53 0.56 -29.88 -12.46
CA ALA A 53 0.25 -29.25 -13.73
C ALA A 53 1.53 -28.72 -14.42
N LEU A 54 2.42 -28.09 -13.65
CA LEU A 54 3.66 -27.50 -14.15
C LEU A 54 4.67 -28.58 -14.57
N TRP A 55 4.82 -29.66 -13.80
CA TRP A 55 5.65 -30.80 -14.21
C TRP A 55 5.18 -31.45 -15.50
N GLY A 56 3.86 -31.51 -15.72
CA GLY A 56 3.27 -32.08 -16.92
C GLY A 56 3.17 -31.13 -18.10
N LEU A 57 3.54 -29.85 -17.97
CA LEU A 57 3.35 -28.82 -18.99
C LEU A 57 4.39 -28.95 -20.10
N GLU A 58 3.92 -29.20 -21.33
CA GLU A 58 4.77 -29.14 -22.51
C GLU A 58 5.14 -27.68 -22.84
N ASN A 59 6.44 -27.40 -22.87
CA ASN A 59 6.97 -26.07 -23.17
C ASN A 59 8.16 -26.15 -24.13
N PRO A 60 7.94 -26.58 -25.39
CA PRO A 60 9.00 -26.83 -26.35
C PRO A 60 9.80 -25.56 -26.70
N GLU A 61 9.13 -24.41 -26.71
CA GLU A 61 9.71 -23.10 -27.02
C GLU A 61 10.42 -22.43 -25.83
N ALA A 62 10.46 -23.09 -24.66
CA ALA A 62 11.07 -22.58 -23.43
C ALA A 62 10.55 -21.18 -23.02
N ARG A 63 9.24 -20.95 -23.20
CA ARG A 63 8.50 -19.78 -22.73
C ARG A 63 8.68 -19.63 -21.22
N ARG A 64 8.81 -18.40 -20.71
CA ARG A 64 9.08 -18.12 -19.30
C ARG A 64 7.85 -18.39 -18.43
N VAL A 65 8.04 -19.07 -17.30
CA VAL A 65 7.00 -19.27 -16.29
C VAL A 65 7.46 -18.61 -14.99
N TYR A 66 6.75 -17.55 -14.59
CA TYR A 66 7.06 -16.80 -13.37
C TYR A 66 5.92 -17.03 -12.37
N THR A 67 6.21 -17.68 -11.26
CA THR A 67 5.21 -18.10 -10.27
C THR A 67 5.26 -17.16 -9.08
N TRP A 68 4.16 -16.47 -8.81
CA TRP A 68 3.98 -15.66 -7.59
C TRP A 68 3.54 -16.56 -6.44
N ILE A 69 4.01 -16.27 -5.23
CA ILE A 69 3.71 -17.07 -4.05
C ILE A 69 3.55 -16.19 -2.82
N VAL A 70 2.49 -16.45 -2.05
CA VAL A 70 2.24 -15.82 -0.76
C VAL A 70 2.62 -16.74 0.39
N GLY A 71 3.29 -16.17 1.40
CA GLY A 71 3.60 -16.82 2.67
C GLY A 71 4.97 -17.49 2.71
N LYS A 72 5.17 -18.32 3.75
CA LYS A 72 6.43 -19.01 4.04
C LYS A 72 6.27 -20.52 3.85
N PRO A 73 7.28 -21.22 3.32
CA PRO A 73 7.20 -22.66 3.28
C PRO A 73 7.26 -23.27 4.70
N GLY A 74 6.44 -24.30 4.92
CA GLY A 74 6.32 -25.01 6.19
C GLY A 74 5.91 -26.48 6.09
N ILE A 75 5.63 -27.02 4.90
CA ILE A 75 5.24 -28.44 4.71
C ILE A 75 6.33 -29.14 3.90
N ALA A 76 7.14 -29.96 4.57
CA ALA A 76 8.23 -30.71 3.96
C ALA A 76 7.74 -31.59 2.81
N SER A 77 8.62 -31.85 1.83
CA SER A 77 8.33 -32.54 0.57
C SER A 77 7.37 -31.80 -0.36
N LEU A 78 6.18 -31.39 0.09
CA LEU A 78 5.22 -30.64 -0.72
C LEU A 78 5.82 -29.32 -1.22
N HIS A 79 6.38 -28.52 -0.30
CA HIS A 79 6.91 -27.21 -0.67
C HIS A 79 8.24 -27.32 -1.41
N THR A 80 9.07 -28.32 -1.08
CA THR A 80 10.29 -28.62 -1.83
C THR A 80 9.97 -28.98 -3.28
N ASP A 81 8.97 -29.82 -3.52
CA ASP A 81 8.53 -30.19 -4.87
C ASP A 81 7.93 -29.00 -5.62
N PHE A 82 7.03 -28.24 -4.98
CA PHE A 82 6.48 -27.00 -5.56
C PHE A 82 7.58 -26.03 -5.99
N MET A 83 8.52 -25.73 -5.09
CA MET A 83 9.63 -24.83 -5.40
C MET A 83 10.52 -25.39 -6.52
N SER A 84 10.82 -26.69 -6.49
CA SER A 84 11.59 -27.37 -7.53
C SER A 84 10.90 -27.26 -8.90
N ALA A 85 9.59 -27.49 -8.98
CA ALA A 85 8.82 -27.34 -10.21
C ALA A 85 8.89 -25.92 -10.76
N CYS A 86 8.69 -24.91 -9.88
CA CYS A 86 8.72 -23.50 -10.27
C CYS A 86 10.09 -23.09 -10.83
N LEU A 87 11.18 -23.50 -10.18
CA LEU A 87 12.53 -23.11 -10.59
C LEU A 87 13.02 -23.88 -11.82
N ASN A 88 12.66 -25.18 -11.93
CA ASN A 88 13.02 -26.01 -13.09
C ASN A 88 12.15 -25.74 -14.33
N ALA A 89 11.01 -25.06 -14.17
CA ALA A 89 10.21 -24.62 -15.29
C ALA A 89 11.04 -23.85 -16.32
N SER A 90 10.59 -23.91 -17.58
CA SER A 90 11.28 -23.25 -18.71
C SER A 90 12.73 -23.70 -18.90
N ARG A 91 13.12 -24.91 -18.44
CA ARG A 91 14.51 -25.43 -18.45
C ARG A 91 15.42 -24.67 -17.47
N GLY A 92 15.03 -24.58 -16.20
CA GLY A 92 15.81 -23.89 -15.15
C GLY A 92 15.73 -22.36 -15.22
N ARG A 93 14.79 -21.84 -16.00
CA ARG A 93 14.63 -20.41 -16.32
C ARG A 93 13.36 -19.82 -15.71
N GLY A 94 12.61 -20.62 -14.95
CA GLY A 94 11.48 -20.19 -14.17
C GLY A 94 11.88 -19.25 -13.05
N ARG A 95 10.90 -18.58 -12.46
CA ARG A 95 11.10 -17.71 -11.31
C ARG A 95 10.05 -17.97 -10.25
N LEU A 96 10.47 -17.99 -8.99
CA LEU A 96 9.59 -18.00 -7.83
C LEU A 96 9.59 -16.63 -7.18
N LEU A 97 8.50 -15.89 -7.31
CA LEU A 97 8.37 -14.50 -6.87
C LEU A 97 7.59 -14.45 -5.56
N TYR A 98 8.29 -14.19 -4.46
CA TYR A 98 7.66 -14.00 -3.16
C TYR A 98 6.95 -12.64 -3.11
N GLU A 99 5.64 -12.68 -2.90
CA GLU A 99 4.79 -11.50 -2.72
C GLU A 99 4.88 -10.99 -1.28
N ALA A 100 5.63 -9.91 -1.09
CA ALA A 100 6.01 -9.36 0.22
C ALA A 100 5.30 -8.03 0.50
N TYR A 101 3.98 -8.04 0.61
CA TYR A 101 3.20 -6.82 0.90
C TYR A 101 3.29 -6.45 2.37
N CYS A 102 4.27 -5.58 2.65
CA CYS A 102 4.64 -5.17 3.99
C CYS A 102 3.86 -3.93 4.45
N HIS A 103 3.63 -3.83 5.75
CA HIS A 103 2.85 -2.75 6.37
C HIS A 103 3.73 -1.93 7.32
N PRO A 104 3.67 -0.60 7.28
CA PRO A 104 4.31 0.27 8.26
C PRO A 104 4.04 -0.19 9.70
N GLN A 105 5.06 -0.18 10.54
CA GLN A 105 4.97 -0.47 11.98
C GLN A 105 5.03 0.82 12.80
N GLU A 106 4.85 0.71 14.11
CA GLU A 106 4.81 1.86 15.03
C GLU A 106 6.09 2.71 14.99
N ASP A 107 7.27 2.08 14.96
CA ASP A 107 8.58 2.73 14.93
C ASP A 107 9.57 1.98 14.00
N GLU A 108 10.77 2.57 13.77
CA GLU A 108 11.78 1.97 12.87
C GLU A 108 12.28 0.60 13.36
N ARG A 109 12.37 0.38 14.68
CA ARG A 109 12.85 -0.88 15.25
C ARG A 109 11.83 -1.98 15.05
N ALA A 110 10.55 -1.70 15.31
CA ALA A 110 9.45 -2.59 15.05
C ALA A 110 9.33 -2.89 13.55
N ALA A 111 9.52 -1.89 12.70
CA ALA A 111 9.57 -2.06 11.25
C ALA A 111 10.73 -2.98 10.84
N ALA A 112 11.94 -2.78 11.35
CA ALA A 112 13.09 -3.64 11.05
C ALA A 112 12.83 -5.10 11.49
N ALA A 113 12.33 -5.32 12.70
CA ALA A 113 11.99 -6.67 13.19
C ALA A 113 10.88 -7.34 12.37
N TYR A 114 9.86 -6.57 11.98
CA TYR A 114 8.79 -7.03 11.10
C TYR A 114 9.32 -7.42 9.72
N LEU A 115 10.20 -6.61 9.13
CA LEU A 115 10.80 -6.86 7.82
C LEU A 115 11.77 -8.05 7.85
N ASP A 116 12.57 -8.24 8.90
CA ASP A 116 13.38 -9.44 9.07
C ASP A 116 12.50 -10.70 9.10
N ASN A 117 11.44 -10.70 9.91
CA ASN A 117 10.52 -11.82 9.98
C ASN A 117 9.76 -12.03 8.66
N MET A 118 9.27 -10.98 8.01
CA MET A 118 8.46 -11.14 6.79
C MET A 118 9.30 -11.49 5.57
N ILE A 119 10.50 -10.92 5.44
CA ILE A 119 11.29 -11.00 4.21
C ILE A 119 12.48 -11.94 4.42
N ALA A 120 13.40 -11.60 5.33
CA ALA A 120 14.65 -12.34 5.48
C ALA A 120 14.39 -13.78 5.94
N GLU A 121 13.56 -13.98 6.97
CA GLU A 121 13.16 -15.31 7.44
C GLU A 121 12.41 -16.12 6.36
N THR A 122 11.64 -15.47 5.48
CA THR A 122 11.01 -16.16 4.35
C THR A 122 12.06 -16.72 3.40
N LEU A 123 13.10 -15.95 3.07
CA LEU A 123 14.20 -16.42 2.21
C LEU A 123 15.09 -17.46 2.91
N ARG A 124 15.31 -17.35 4.22
CA ARG A 124 15.97 -18.41 5.01
C ARG A 124 15.20 -19.73 4.86
N ARG A 125 13.87 -19.68 4.95
CA ARG A 125 13.02 -20.85 4.74
C ARG A 125 13.02 -21.36 3.30
N PHE A 126 13.06 -20.49 2.31
CA PHE A 126 13.21 -20.92 0.91
C PHE A 126 14.49 -21.75 0.76
N ASN A 127 15.63 -21.24 1.25
CA ASN A 127 16.91 -21.96 1.18
C ASN A 127 16.94 -23.24 2.03
N ALA A 128 16.23 -23.28 3.16
CA ALA A 128 16.11 -24.50 3.97
C ALA A 128 15.30 -25.60 3.26
N TYR A 129 14.29 -25.23 2.47
CA TYR A 129 13.45 -26.18 1.73
C TYR A 129 14.03 -26.58 0.37
N LEU A 130 14.78 -25.68 -0.27
CA LEU A 130 15.45 -25.90 -1.53
C LEU A 130 16.77 -25.10 -1.54
N PRO A 131 17.92 -25.73 -1.23
CA PRO A 131 19.20 -25.06 -1.21
C PRO A 131 19.52 -24.35 -2.53
N GLY A 132 19.94 -23.09 -2.45
CA GLY A 132 20.23 -22.26 -3.63
C GLY A 132 18.99 -21.63 -4.29
N ALA A 133 17.81 -21.73 -3.67
CA ALA A 133 16.57 -21.16 -4.22
C ALA A 133 16.65 -19.67 -4.56
N ALA A 134 17.49 -18.89 -3.85
CA ALA A 134 17.68 -17.46 -4.10
C ALA A 134 18.00 -17.14 -5.59
N ALA A 135 18.83 -17.95 -6.25
CA ALA A 135 19.26 -17.77 -7.63
C ALA A 135 18.13 -17.83 -8.67
N GLY A 136 17.00 -18.45 -8.31
CA GLY A 136 15.78 -18.51 -9.12
C GLY A 136 14.60 -17.76 -8.49
N SER A 137 14.77 -17.16 -7.32
CA SER A 137 13.69 -16.50 -6.57
C SER A 137 13.79 -14.98 -6.65
N GLY A 138 12.67 -14.32 -6.39
CA GLY A 138 12.61 -12.87 -6.28
C GLY A 138 11.72 -12.41 -5.13
N VAL A 139 11.91 -11.16 -4.71
CA VAL A 139 11.06 -10.49 -3.72
C VAL A 139 10.32 -9.35 -4.41
N ILE A 140 9.00 -9.41 -4.41
CA ILE A 140 8.15 -8.36 -4.97
C ILE A 140 7.36 -7.69 -3.86
N PHE A 141 7.69 -6.43 -3.61
CA PHE A 141 7.05 -5.59 -2.59
C PHE A 141 5.78 -4.93 -3.13
N GLY A 142 4.93 -4.43 -2.24
CA GLY A 142 3.81 -3.56 -2.62
C GLY A 142 4.17 -2.09 -2.41
N ASN A 143 3.94 -1.23 -3.39
CA ASN A 143 4.19 0.22 -3.30
C ASN A 143 2.92 1.08 -3.42
N PHE A 144 1.74 0.47 -3.43
CA PHE A 144 0.49 1.17 -3.68
C PHE A 144 0.04 1.99 -2.46
N ASN A 145 -0.33 3.25 -2.69
CA ASN A 145 -0.69 4.22 -1.67
C ASN A 145 -1.96 5.03 -2.02
N GLN A 146 -2.70 4.61 -3.05
CA GLN A 146 -3.85 5.36 -3.54
C GLN A 146 -5.10 5.10 -2.70
N LEU A 147 -5.38 5.97 -1.73
CA LEU A 147 -6.69 6.04 -1.10
C LEU A 147 -7.72 6.66 -2.08
N PRO A 148 -8.99 6.22 -2.11
CA PRO A 148 -9.56 5.11 -1.34
C PRO A 148 -9.50 3.76 -2.06
N VAL A 149 -8.59 3.61 -3.02
CA VAL A 149 -8.55 2.47 -3.94
C VAL A 149 -7.96 1.24 -3.28
N LEU A 150 -6.68 1.33 -2.98
CA LEU A 150 -5.88 0.28 -2.37
C LEU A 150 -4.59 0.93 -1.86
N SER A 151 -4.34 0.83 -0.55
CA SER A 151 -3.16 1.43 0.07
C SER A 151 -2.56 0.52 1.13
N LEU A 152 -1.24 0.34 1.09
CA LEU A 152 -0.42 -0.19 2.19
C LEU A 152 0.02 0.90 3.18
N GLU A 153 -0.03 2.16 2.75
CA GLU A 153 0.20 3.35 3.58
C GLU A 153 -1.01 3.57 4.50
N HIS A 154 -1.12 2.73 5.54
CA HIS A 154 -2.27 2.70 6.44
C HIS A 154 -2.05 3.50 7.73
N ASN A 155 -0.83 3.93 8.04
CA ASN A 155 -0.50 4.70 9.24
C ASN A 155 -0.09 6.13 8.87
N PRO A 156 -0.91 7.16 9.18
CA PRO A 156 -0.62 8.54 8.80
C PRO A 156 0.58 9.14 9.54
N ALA A 157 1.09 8.50 10.60
CA ALA A 157 2.27 8.98 11.32
C ALA A 157 3.59 8.57 10.64
N VAL A 158 3.56 7.63 9.69
CA VAL A 158 4.75 7.09 9.03
C VAL A 158 4.94 7.72 7.65
N ASP A 159 6.16 8.13 7.32
CA ASP A 159 6.54 8.43 5.93
C ASP A 159 6.77 7.12 5.18
N TYR A 160 5.80 6.73 4.35
CA TYR A 160 5.82 5.47 3.62
C TYR A 160 7.04 5.34 2.70
N LYS A 161 7.62 6.45 2.23
CA LYS A 161 8.84 6.44 1.43
C LYS A 161 10.02 5.82 2.19
N VAL A 162 10.16 6.14 3.48
CA VAL A 162 11.20 5.58 4.34
C VAL A 162 10.95 4.09 4.58
N PHE A 163 9.69 3.69 4.78
CA PHE A 163 9.36 2.28 4.96
C PHE A 163 9.63 1.43 3.71
N LEU A 164 9.37 1.95 2.51
CA LEU A 164 9.76 1.29 1.26
C LEU A 164 11.28 1.22 1.10
N ASP A 165 12.01 2.26 1.48
CA ASP A 165 13.47 2.26 1.47
C ASP A 165 14.04 1.19 2.40
N MET A 166 13.49 1.03 3.60
CA MET A 166 13.90 -0.03 4.54
C MET A 166 13.76 -1.44 3.95
N GLN A 167 12.71 -1.70 3.15
CA GLN A 167 12.48 -3.00 2.52
C GLN A 167 13.59 -3.35 1.52
N VAL A 168 13.94 -2.41 0.63
CA VAL A 168 14.96 -2.66 -0.40
C VAL A 168 16.36 -2.58 0.19
N ASN A 169 16.58 -1.72 1.19
CA ASN A 169 17.83 -1.65 1.94
C ASN A 169 18.17 -2.97 2.63
N LEU A 170 17.17 -3.65 3.22
CA LEU A 170 17.33 -4.99 3.79
C LEU A 170 17.81 -5.97 2.72
N VAL A 171 17.14 -6.02 1.56
CA VAL A 171 17.51 -6.91 0.45
C VAL A 171 18.92 -6.63 -0.07
N ALA A 172 19.33 -5.37 -0.13
CA ALA A 172 20.65 -4.99 -0.61
C ALA A 172 21.79 -5.37 0.35
N ASN A 173 21.51 -5.53 1.65
CA ASN A 173 22.54 -5.66 2.68
C ASN A 173 22.59 -6.99 3.41
N ASP A 174 21.46 -7.70 3.56
CA ASP A 174 21.45 -8.97 4.28
C ASP A 174 21.99 -10.12 3.39
N PRO A 175 22.99 -10.89 3.84
CA PRO A 175 23.57 -12.00 3.07
C PRO A 175 22.58 -13.08 2.62
N VAL A 176 21.41 -13.21 3.28
CA VAL A 176 20.39 -14.19 2.87
C VAL A 176 19.87 -13.94 1.44
N PHE A 177 20.01 -12.71 0.94
CA PHE A 177 19.60 -12.32 -0.41
C PHE A 177 20.75 -12.39 -1.44
N GLU A 178 21.92 -12.90 -1.07
CA GLU A 178 23.00 -13.09 -2.02
C GLU A 178 22.55 -13.98 -3.20
N GLY A 179 22.78 -13.50 -4.42
CA GLY A 179 22.34 -14.18 -5.64
C GLY A 179 20.84 -14.10 -5.93
N LEU A 180 20.05 -13.30 -5.21
CA LEU A 180 18.62 -13.10 -5.49
C LEU A 180 18.40 -12.68 -6.95
N ALA A 181 17.52 -13.38 -7.66
CA ALA A 181 17.35 -13.18 -9.11
C ALA A 181 16.58 -11.89 -9.47
N THR A 182 15.65 -11.48 -8.61
CA THR A 182 14.73 -10.36 -8.89
C THR A 182 14.35 -9.62 -7.61
N VAL A 183 14.30 -8.30 -7.67
CA VAL A 183 13.62 -7.45 -6.70
C VAL A 183 12.73 -6.47 -7.45
N GLY A 184 11.58 -6.10 -6.89
CA GLY A 184 10.68 -5.16 -7.56
C GLY A 184 9.46 -4.78 -6.75
N TYR A 185 8.56 -4.06 -7.42
CA TYR A 185 7.28 -3.64 -6.87
C TYR A 185 6.12 -4.12 -7.72
N TRP A 186 5.06 -4.57 -7.06
CA TRP A 186 3.72 -4.66 -7.59
C TRP A 186 2.88 -3.46 -7.13
N GLY A 187 1.96 -3.05 -7.99
CA GLY A 187 0.94 -2.06 -7.64
C GLY A 187 1.34 -0.60 -7.92
N THR A 188 2.39 -0.33 -8.70
CA THR A 188 2.76 1.05 -9.08
C THR A 188 1.63 1.80 -9.78
N TYR A 189 0.73 1.08 -10.47
CA TYR A 189 -0.47 1.65 -11.09
C TYR A 189 -1.57 2.04 -10.09
N TYR A 190 -1.43 1.66 -8.81
CA TYR A 190 -2.15 2.15 -7.64
C TYR A 190 -1.26 3.05 -6.75
N GLY A 191 -0.14 3.55 -7.29
CA GLY A 191 0.69 4.57 -6.67
C GLY A 191 0.35 5.95 -7.21
N ASP A 192 0.48 6.97 -6.38
CA ASP A 192 0.49 8.34 -6.87
C ASP A 192 1.80 8.67 -7.63
N GLU A 193 1.88 9.88 -8.19
CA GLU A 193 3.01 10.31 -9.01
C GLU A 193 4.33 10.42 -8.23
N GLU A 194 4.26 10.69 -6.93
CA GLU A 194 5.43 10.72 -6.04
C GLU A 194 5.90 9.31 -5.77
N MET A 195 4.98 8.42 -5.42
CA MET A 195 5.27 7.04 -5.06
C MET A 195 5.82 6.24 -6.24
N ALA A 196 5.30 6.47 -7.45
CA ALA A 196 5.85 5.87 -8.66
C ALA A 196 7.32 6.28 -8.87
N ARG A 197 7.62 7.58 -8.83
CA ARG A 197 9.00 8.08 -9.01
C ARG A 197 9.94 7.58 -7.91
N TRP A 198 9.48 7.59 -6.65
CA TRP A 198 10.25 7.08 -5.52
C TRP A 198 10.59 5.60 -5.68
N SER A 199 9.61 4.78 -6.09
CA SER A 199 9.81 3.34 -6.27
C SER A 199 10.86 3.03 -7.34
N PHE A 200 10.84 3.75 -8.47
CA PHE A 200 11.85 3.57 -9.51
C PHE A 200 13.24 4.04 -9.07
N GLU A 201 13.31 5.06 -8.21
CA GLU A 201 14.58 5.51 -7.66
C GLU A 201 15.17 4.56 -6.63
N LEU A 202 14.34 3.93 -5.80
CA LEU A 202 14.80 2.85 -4.94
C LEU A 202 15.37 1.69 -5.78
N MET A 203 14.68 1.29 -6.85
CA MET A 203 15.20 0.25 -7.75
C MET A 203 16.51 0.66 -8.42
N ARG A 204 16.61 1.91 -8.89
CA ARG A 204 17.85 2.42 -9.48
C ARG A 204 18.99 2.43 -8.47
N HIS A 205 18.77 3.01 -7.29
CA HIS A 205 19.77 3.17 -6.25
C HIS A 205 20.33 1.82 -5.78
N TYR A 206 19.46 0.85 -5.47
CA TYR A 206 19.88 -0.44 -4.94
C TYR A 206 20.21 -1.49 -6.01
N ALA A 207 19.34 -1.68 -6.99
CA ALA A 207 19.43 -2.81 -7.92
C ALA A 207 20.24 -2.51 -9.19
N VAL A 208 20.39 -1.23 -9.57
CA VAL A 208 21.17 -0.83 -10.75
C VAL A 208 22.52 -0.25 -10.37
N GLU A 209 22.54 0.70 -9.42
CA GLU A 209 23.75 1.40 -9.00
C GLU A 209 24.50 0.67 -7.87
N GLY A 210 23.85 -0.30 -7.20
CA GLY A 210 24.49 -1.14 -6.19
C GLY A 210 24.79 -0.41 -4.88
N HIS A 211 24.13 0.71 -4.60
CA HIS A 211 24.29 1.43 -3.34
C HIS A 211 23.76 0.62 -2.16
N ARG A 212 24.30 0.88 -0.96
CA ARG A 212 23.99 0.12 0.26
C ARG A 212 23.43 0.99 1.38
N GLU A 213 23.69 2.28 1.34
CA GLU A 213 23.15 3.28 2.24
C GLU A 213 21.68 3.59 1.94
N ARG A 214 20.94 4.07 2.96
CA ARG A 214 19.53 4.45 2.82
C ARG A 214 19.37 5.65 1.88
N LEU A 215 18.57 5.50 0.81
CA LEU A 215 18.26 6.61 -0.10
C LEU A 215 17.47 7.72 0.60
N SER A 216 16.54 7.36 1.48
CA SER A 216 15.71 8.29 2.25
C SER A 216 16.54 9.26 3.10
N ALA A 217 17.68 8.80 3.62
CA ALA A 217 18.60 9.62 4.40
C ALA A 217 19.22 10.76 3.58
N ARG A 218 19.49 10.53 2.28
CA ARG A 218 20.01 11.57 1.37
C ARG A 218 19.02 12.74 1.19
N TYR A 219 17.72 12.47 1.33
CA TYR A 219 16.66 13.48 1.27
C TYR A 219 16.29 14.05 2.66
N GLY A 220 16.86 13.51 3.73
CA GLY A 220 16.51 13.85 5.11
C GLY A 220 15.10 13.42 5.51
N PHE A 221 14.54 12.40 4.86
CA PHE A 221 13.25 11.83 5.27
C PHE A 221 13.43 11.03 6.56
N ARG A 222 12.38 11.02 7.39
CA ARG A 222 12.35 10.34 8.68
C ARG A 222 11.15 9.42 8.74
N TYR A 223 11.33 8.25 9.36
CA TYR A 223 10.27 7.26 9.44
C TYR A 223 9.00 7.80 10.08
N ARG A 224 9.13 8.51 11.21
CA ARG A 224 8.08 9.36 11.78
C ARG A 224 8.56 10.80 11.71
N PRO A 225 8.05 11.61 10.77
CA PRO A 225 8.50 12.99 10.64
C PRO A 225 7.88 13.90 11.72
N GLU A 226 6.83 13.42 12.41
CA GLU A 226 6.14 14.11 13.52
C GLU A 226 5.66 15.54 13.17
N LEU A 227 5.46 15.80 11.89
CA LEU A 227 4.93 17.08 11.40
C LEU A 227 3.50 17.28 11.88
N VAL A 228 2.70 16.22 11.88
CA VAL A 228 1.34 16.14 12.45
C VAL A 228 1.25 14.83 13.23
N VAL A 229 0.55 14.84 14.37
CA VAL A 229 0.38 13.69 15.25
C VAL A 229 -1.10 13.32 15.40
N ASN A 230 -1.35 12.06 15.73
CA ASN A 230 -2.70 11.52 15.95
C ASN A 230 -3.67 11.82 14.78
N GLY A 231 -3.18 11.67 13.54
CA GLY A 231 -3.95 11.97 12.32
C GLY A 231 -5.15 11.06 12.06
N ASP A 232 -5.21 9.91 12.75
CA ASP A 232 -6.36 9.01 12.75
C ASP A 232 -7.30 9.18 13.93
N PHE A 233 -6.97 10.06 14.89
CA PHE A 233 -7.74 10.25 16.12
C PHE A 233 -7.89 8.97 16.94
N ALA A 234 -6.88 8.09 16.89
CA ALA A 234 -6.83 6.85 17.66
C ALA A 234 -6.74 7.14 19.17
N ASP A 235 -6.04 8.23 19.53
CA ASP A 235 -5.91 8.74 20.90
C ASP A 235 -6.94 9.85 21.17
N GLY A 236 -8.11 9.75 20.55
CA GLY A 236 -9.15 10.77 20.62
C GLY A 236 -8.68 12.10 19.99
N LEU A 237 -8.91 13.22 20.68
CA LEU A 237 -8.49 14.56 20.24
C LEU A 237 -7.11 14.97 20.81
N ALA A 238 -6.32 14.03 21.35
CA ALA A 238 -5.00 14.35 21.87
C ALA A 238 -4.13 14.99 20.78
N GLY A 239 -3.48 16.11 21.13
CA GLY A 239 -2.67 16.92 20.21
C GLY A 239 -3.48 17.84 19.28
N TRP A 240 -4.81 17.87 19.38
CA TRP A 240 -5.68 18.73 18.58
C TRP A 240 -6.35 19.80 19.45
N GLU A 241 -6.28 21.04 19.02
CA GLU A 241 -7.08 22.13 19.58
C GLU A 241 -8.46 22.13 18.93
N VAL A 242 -9.50 22.32 19.75
CA VAL A 242 -10.89 22.19 19.31
C VAL A 242 -11.67 23.42 19.74
N ALA A 243 -12.29 24.09 18.77
CA ALA A 243 -13.20 25.20 18.99
C ALA A 243 -14.56 24.81 18.38
N PRO A 244 -15.41 24.09 19.14
CA PRO A 244 -16.68 23.61 18.63
C PRO A 244 -17.71 24.76 18.61
N ALA A 245 -18.60 24.77 17.62
CA ALA A 245 -19.65 25.79 17.53
C ALA A 245 -20.75 25.65 18.61
N ALA A 246 -20.87 24.47 19.19
CA ALA A 246 -21.71 24.16 20.35
C ALA A 246 -21.14 22.94 21.07
N GLU A 247 -21.56 22.70 22.31
CA GLU A 247 -21.17 21.50 23.05
C GLU A 247 -21.49 20.23 22.25
N GLY A 248 -20.53 19.30 22.16
CA GLY A 248 -20.67 18.05 21.40
C GLY A 248 -20.62 18.17 19.88
N ALA A 249 -20.46 19.38 19.31
CA ALA A 249 -20.36 19.59 17.86
C ALA A 249 -19.06 19.03 17.26
N VAL A 250 -18.02 18.86 18.09
CA VAL A 250 -16.81 18.11 17.74
C VAL A 250 -16.63 16.99 18.73
N ARG A 251 -16.45 15.77 18.23
CA ARG A 251 -16.21 14.56 19.04
C ARG A 251 -15.42 13.54 18.26
N THR A 252 -14.88 12.54 18.94
CA THR A 252 -14.32 11.37 18.27
C THR A 252 -15.38 10.30 18.03
N GLY A 253 -15.09 9.39 17.11
CA GLY A 253 -15.92 8.22 16.85
C GLY A 253 -15.10 7.06 16.33
N THR A 254 -15.74 5.89 16.31
CA THR A 254 -15.17 4.66 15.74
C THR A 254 -16.24 3.94 14.94
N LEU A 255 -15.89 3.45 13.75
CA LEU A 255 -16.73 2.59 12.92
C LEU A 255 -15.90 1.45 12.38
N ALA A 256 -16.26 0.22 12.80
CA ALA A 256 -15.55 -0.97 12.40
C ALA A 256 -15.53 -1.14 10.87
N GLY A 257 -14.33 -1.30 10.32
CA GLY A 257 -14.11 -1.48 8.89
C GLY A 257 -14.20 -0.20 8.07
N TYR A 258 -14.31 0.99 8.66
CA TYR A 258 -14.25 2.25 7.91
C TYR A 258 -12.92 2.39 7.16
N GLY A 259 -11.79 2.11 7.82
CA GLY A 259 -10.46 2.17 7.20
C GLY A 259 -10.31 1.18 6.04
N LYS A 260 -10.70 -0.08 6.25
CA LYS A 260 -10.63 -1.13 5.22
C LYS A 260 -11.59 -0.87 4.07
N ASN A 261 -12.87 -0.68 4.36
CA ASN A 261 -13.94 -0.77 3.37
C ASN A 261 -14.13 0.54 2.60
N SER A 262 -14.05 1.69 3.28
CA SER A 262 -14.27 3.00 2.66
C SER A 262 -12.99 3.71 2.23
N GLN A 263 -11.87 3.46 2.93
CA GLN A 263 -10.59 4.09 2.58
C GLN A 263 -9.64 3.16 1.82
N GLY A 264 -9.91 1.85 1.74
CA GLY A 264 -9.03 0.93 1.02
C GLY A 264 -7.67 0.70 1.69
N ARG A 265 -7.58 0.87 3.02
CA ARG A 265 -6.38 0.52 3.80
C ARG A 265 -6.25 -1.00 3.88
N TRP A 266 -5.47 -1.57 2.98
CA TRP A 266 -5.33 -3.01 2.82
C TRP A 266 -4.42 -3.57 3.90
N GLY A 267 -4.81 -4.70 4.51
CA GLY A 267 -4.04 -5.40 5.55
C GLY A 267 -3.78 -4.61 6.86
N GLY A 268 -4.25 -3.37 6.98
CA GLY A 268 -4.04 -2.51 8.16
C GLY A 268 -4.90 -2.85 9.40
N GLY A 269 -5.62 -3.98 9.41
CA GLY A 269 -6.47 -4.37 10.54
C GLY A 269 -7.57 -3.34 10.85
N LYS A 270 -7.51 -2.73 12.04
CA LYS A 270 -8.44 -1.67 12.49
C LYS A 270 -7.95 -0.24 12.19
N ALA A 271 -6.79 -0.10 11.53
CA ALA A 271 -6.25 1.22 11.20
C ALA A 271 -7.23 2.03 10.35
N GLY A 272 -7.46 3.27 10.74
CA GLY A 272 -8.41 4.18 10.08
C GLY A 272 -9.87 4.01 10.49
N ASP A 273 -10.21 3.16 11.47
CA ASP A 273 -11.59 3.03 11.96
C ASP A 273 -12.02 4.17 12.91
N THR A 274 -11.05 4.90 13.48
CA THR A 274 -11.27 6.07 14.34
C THR A 274 -11.27 7.35 13.54
N PHE A 275 -11.98 8.38 14.01
CA PHE A 275 -12.08 9.66 13.29
C PHE A 275 -12.51 10.80 14.22
N CYS A 276 -12.23 12.03 13.80
CA CYS A 276 -12.86 13.23 14.33
C CYS A 276 -14.17 13.47 13.58
N LEU A 277 -15.21 13.81 14.32
CA LEU A 277 -16.55 14.07 13.81
C LEU A 277 -16.90 15.53 14.02
N LEU A 278 -17.30 16.22 12.94
CA LEU A 278 -17.79 17.58 12.97
C LEU A 278 -19.28 17.56 12.60
N THR A 279 -20.12 18.02 13.52
CA THR A 279 -21.56 18.22 13.28
C THR A 279 -21.82 19.70 13.14
N ARG A 280 -22.24 20.11 11.94
CA ARG A 280 -22.46 21.51 11.63
C ARG A 280 -23.62 22.08 12.43
N GLN A 281 -23.36 23.14 13.17
CA GLN A 281 -24.37 23.83 13.97
C GLN A 281 -24.96 25.04 13.23
N PRO A 282 -26.24 25.40 13.47
CA PRO A 282 -26.82 26.64 12.96
C PRO A 282 -26.06 27.89 13.42
N GLY A 283 -25.53 27.87 14.65
CA GLY A 283 -24.88 29.02 15.29
C GLY A 283 -23.44 29.30 14.87
N GLY A 284 -22.79 28.43 14.08
CA GLY A 284 -21.41 28.63 13.69
C GLY A 284 -20.70 27.38 13.22
N ALA A 285 -19.52 27.57 12.64
CA ALA A 285 -18.65 26.48 12.17
C ALA A 285 -17.77 25.98 13.33
N SER A 286 -17.58 24.67 13.40
CA SER A 286 -16.62 24.06 14.31
C SER A 286 -15.23 24.07 13.69
N ARG A 287 -14.20 24.21 14.53
CA ARG A 287 -12.79 24.21 14.11
C ARG A 287 -12.00 23.16 14.89
N VAL A 288 -11.12 22.47 14.19
CA VAL A 288 -10.15 21.51 14.76
C VAL A 288 -8.79 21.83 14.18
N SER A 289 -7.80 22.09 15.02
CA SER A 289 -6.50 22.60 14.58
C SER A 289 -5.31 21.92 15.23
N GLN A 290 -4.21 21.88 14.49
CA GLN A 290 -2.90 21.48 15.00
C GLN A 290 -1.83 22.31 14.28
N THR A 291 -0.84 22.77 15.05
CA THR A 291 0.35 23.40 14.47
C THR A 291 1.30 22.32 14.04
N ALA A 292 1.50 22.19 12.72
CA ALA A 292 2.57 21.39 12.18
C ALA A 292 3.93 22.00 12.54
N ARG A 293 4.88 21.15 12.96
CA ARG A 293 6.21 21.57 13.45
C ARG A 293 7.32 20.88 12.68
N GLY A 294 8.53 21.42 12.74
CA GLY A 294 9.70 20.81 12.08
C GLY A 294 9.71 20.95 10.57
N LEU A 295 8.96 21.92 10.03
CA LEU A 295 9.04 22.27 8.62
C LEU A 295 10.38 22.97 8.33
N THR A 296 10.86 22.82 7.11
CA THR A 296 12.03 23.53 6.61
C THR A 296 11.56 24.55 5.57
N PRO A 297 11.75 25.86 5.82
CA PRO A 297 11.43 26.88 4.83
C PRO A 297 12.06 26.57 3.47
N GLY A 298 11.31 26.78 2.39
CA GLY A 298 11.72 26.47 1.03
C GLY A 298 11.58 24.99 0.63
N ARG A 299 11.27 24.05 1.54
CA ARG A 299 10.98 22.65 1.18
C ARG A 299 9.50 22.42 0.91
N SER A 300 9.20 21.45 0.04
CA SER A 300 7.84 21.04 -0.30
C SER A 300 7.35 19.91 0.60
N TYR A 301 6.07 19.96 0.93
CA TYR A 301 5.36 19.02 1.79
C TYR A 301 4.02 18.64 1.16
N CYS A 302 3.52 17.46 1.52
CA CYS A 302 2.22 16.96 1.13
C CYS A 302 1.38 16.76 2.40
N LEU A 303 0.26 17.47 2.47
CA LEU A 303 -0.82 17.22 3.43
C LEU A 303 -1.89 16.36 2.73
N GLN A 304 -2.20 15.20 3.30
CA GLN A 304 -3.30 14.36 2.87
C GLN A 304 -4.29 14.18 4.03
N PHE A 305 -5.58 14.13 3.71
CA PHE A 305 -6.62 13.77 4.68
C PHE A 305 -7.86 13.23 3.96
N VAL A 306 -8.62 12.43 4.68
CA VAL A 306 -9.85 11.79 4.19
C VAL A 306 -11.06 12.40 4.88
N THR A 307 -12.11 12.65 4.10
CA THR A 307 -13.41 13.06 4.65
C THR A 307 -14.53 12.14 4.17
N ALA A 308 -15.51 11.89 5.04
CA ALA A 308 -16.66 11.03 4.76
C ALA A 308 -17.93 11.55 5.45
N ASP A 309 -19.10 11.21 4.92
CA ASP A 309 -20.36 11.39 5.62
C ASP A 309 -20.59 10.26 6.63
N ARG A 310 -20.92 10.60 7.87
CA ARG A 310 -21.07 9.62 8.95
C ARG A 310 -22.27 8.69 8.74
N ALA A 311 -23.40 9.19 8.23
CA ALA A 311 -24.57 8.37 7.96
C ALA A 311 -24.29 7.43 6.80
N ASP A 312 -23.67 7.94 5.73
CA ASP A 312 -23.34 7.11 4.57
C ASP A 312 -22.43 5.94 4.97
N VAL A 313 -21.39 6.15 5.81
CA VAL A 313 -20.48 5.08 6.27
C VAL A 313 -21.22 4.03 7.10
N ALA A 314 -22.06 4.42 8.05
CA ALA A 314 -22.74 3.43 8.90
C ALA A 314 -23.86 2.68 8.19
N GLU A 315 -24.58 3.36 7.30
CA GLU A 315 -25.66 2.77 6.52
C GLU A 315 -25.18 2.14 5.22
N LYS A 316 -23.86 2.19 4.96
CA LYS A 316 -23.22 1.63 3.76
C LYS A 316 -23.79 2.23 2.46
N ARG A 317 -24.14 3.51 2.50
CA ARG A 317 -24.85 4.20 1.42
C ARG A 317 -23.90 4.67 0.32
N PHE A 318 -24.25 4.38 -0.93
CA PHE A 318 -23.57 4.94 -2.10
C PHE A 318 -24.08 6.36 -2.37
N ASN A 319 -23.29 7.38 -2.00
CA ASN A 319 -23.66 8.79 -2.18
C ASN A 319 -22.43 9.67 -2.47
N PRO A 320 -21.79 9.52 -3.64
CA PRO A 320 -20.56 10.23 -3.94
C PRO A 320 -20.81 11.74 -4.14
N ARG A 321 -20.19 12.56 -3.29
CA ARG A 321 -20.33 14.03 -3.33
C ARG A 321 -19.11 14.74 -2.73
N ARG A 322 -19.04 16.05 -2.92
CA ARG A 322 -18.04 16.85 -2.19
C ARG A 322 -18.48 17.02 -0.74
N HIS A 323 -17.64 16.63 0.21
CA HIS A 323 -17.80 16.89 1.64
C HIS A 323 -17.22 18.26 1.98
N GLY A 324 -17.92 19.03 2.81
CA GLY A 324 -17.61 20.44 3.11
C GLY A 324 -16.59 20.67 4.23
N ILE A 325 -15.76 19.69 4.59
CA ILE A 325 -14.62 19.96 5.48
C ILE A 325 -13.48 20.55 4.64
N GLU A 326 -13.05 21.75 4.99
CA GLU A 326 -11.93 22.47 4.38
C GLU A 326 -10.80 22.68 5.37
N VAL A 327 -9.60 23.04 4.86
CA VAL A 327 -8.43 23.35 5.69
C VAL A 327 -7.85 24.71 5.34
N GLU A 328 -7.74 25.57 6.34
CA GLU A 328 -6.99 26.82 6.29
C GLU A 328 -5.51 26.53 6.61
N MET A 329 -4.61 27.11 5.82
CA MET A 329 -3.15 26.93 5.93
C MET A 329 -2.47 28.28 5.72
N ALA A 330 -2.65 29.22 6.65
CA ALA A 330 -2.09 30.56 6.53
C ALA A 330 -0.56 30.50 6.42
N GLY A 331 0.01 31.18 5.43
CA GLY A 331 1.46 31.18 5.17
C GLY A 331 1.98 30.00 4.36
N ALA A 332 1.13 29.10 3.84
CA ALA A 332 1.57 28.04 2.93
C ALA A 332 1.43 28.46 1.45
N GLU A 333 2.49 28.27 0.66
CA GLU A 333 2.44 28.45 -0.79
C GLU A 333 1.97 27.16 -1.47
N ARG A 334 0.68 27.09 -1.81
CA ARG A 334 0.08 25.89 -2.41
C ARG A 334 0.49 25.72 -3.87
N ASN A 335 0.88 24.51 -4.22
CA ASN A 335 1.04 24.08 -5.61
C ASN A 335 -0.31 23.58 -6.16
N ALA A 336 -1.02 24.45 -6.87
CA ALA A 336 -2.35 24.14 -7.40
C ALA A 336 -2.34 22.96 -8.41
N ALA A 337 -1.28 22.81 -9.20
CA ALA A 337 -1.19 21.74 -10.20
C ALA A 337 -1.05 20.34 -9.58
N ARG A 338 -0.56 20.25 -8.35
CA ARG A 338 -0.36 18.99 -7.62
C ARG A 338 -1.33 18.80 -6.45
N SER A 339 -2.24 19.76 -6.24
CA SER A 339 -3.24 19.71 -5.17
C SER A 339 -4.63 19.43 -5.74
N PHE A 340 -5.38 18.52 -5.13
CA PHE A 340 -6.70 18.15 -5.61
C PHE A 340 -7.57 17.56 -4.50
N VAL A 341 -8.87 17.51 -4.77
CA VAL A 341 -9.84 16.73 -3.99
C VAL A 341 -10.38 15.63 -4.90
N HIS A 342 -10.03 14.39 -4.60
CA HIS A 342 -10.60 13.22 -5.29
C HIS A 342 -11.88 12.80 -4.59
N ILE A 343 -13.01 12.85 -5.31
CA ILE A 343 -14.30 12.35 -4.84
C ILE A 343 -14.46 10.94 -5.39
N ASP A 344 -14.51 9.94 -4.51
CA ASP A 344 -14.66 8.55 -4.90
C ASP A 344 -16.02 8.31 -5.56
N ARG A 345 -16.03 7.93 -6.83
CA ARG A 345 -17.23 7.60 -7.61
C ARG A 345 -17.27 6.14 -8.07
N ARG A 346 -16.37 5.29 -7.56
CA ARG A 346 -16.22 3.91 -8.04
C ARG A 346 -17.48 3.08 -7.73
N ARG A 347 -18.11 2.53 -8.77
CA ARG A 347 -19.34 1.71 -8.68
C ARG A 347 -19.32 0.44 -9.56
N GLY A 348 -18.20 0.12 -10.21
CA GLY A 348 -18.17 -0.95 -11.22
C GLY A 348 -16.83 -1.65 -11.40
N GLY A 349 -16.79 -2.60 -12.34
CA GLY A 349 -15.62 -3.43 -12.62
C GLY A 349 -15.25 -4.32 -11.43
N ARG A 350 -13.96 -4.33 -11.04
CA ARG A 350 -13.49 -5.05 -9.84
C ARG A 350 -14.22 -4.64 -8.56
N TYR A 351 -14.91 -3.49 -8.54
CA TYR A 351 -15.66 -3.00 -7.38
C TYR A 351 -17.18 -3.17 -7.52
N ALA A 352 -17.66 -3.99 -8.46
CA ALA A 352 -19.09 -4.24 -8.64
C ALA A 352 -19.75 -4.95 -7.44
N HIS A 353 -18.98 -5.61 -6.57
CA HIS A 353 -19.45 -6.16 -5.31
C HIS A 353 -19.34 -5.16 -4.14
N ASN A 354 -18.89 -3.94 -4.42
CA ASN A 354 -18.63 -2.89 -3.44
C ASN A 354 -19.84 -1.96 -3.25
N ASP A 355 -21.05 -2.49 -3.45
CA ASP A 355 -22.32 -1.76 -3.40
C ASP A 355 -22.69 -1.28 -1.99
N ASN A 356 -21.95 -1.76 -0.98
CA ASN A 356 -22.20 -1.53 0.44
C ASN A 356 -21.03 -0.80 1.13
N VAL A 357 -20.40 0.17 0.46
CA VAL A 357 -19.41 1.05 1.10
C VAL A 357 -19.65 2.51 0.77
N ALA A 358 -19.59 3.34 1.82
CA ALA A 358 -19.61 4.78 1.66
C ALA A 358 -18.40 5.28 0.90
N LYS A 359 -18.65 6.34 0.13
CA LYS A 359 -17.64 7.02 -0.66
C LYS A 359 -16.99 8.12 0.17
N VAL A 360 -15.69 8.28 -0.02
CA VAL A 360 -14.89 9.26 0.72
C VAL A 360 -14.27 10.25 -0.26
N ASN A 361 -13.79 11.36 0.31
CA ASN A 361 -12.98 12.31 -0.41
C ASN A 361 -11.56 12.24 0.10
N LEU A 362 -10.60 12.08 -0.81
CA LEU A 362 -9.18 12.27 -0.51
C LEU A 362 -8.81 13.70 -0.88
N HIS A 363 -8.34 14.47 0.09
CA HIS A 363 -7.73 15.77 -0.13
C HIS A 363 -6.21 15.56 -0.17
N ARG A 364 -5.57 16.09 -1.22
CA ARG A 364 -4.11 16.15 -1.36
C ARG A 364 -3.72 17.60 -1.58
N ILE A 365 -2.87 18.15 -0.72
CA ILE A 365 -2.40 19.52 -0.80
C ILE A 365 -0.87 19.49 -0.77
N VAL A 366 -0.25 19.81 -1.90
CA VAL A 366 1.19 20.01 -2.00
C VAL A 366 1.48 21.48 -1.82
N PHE A 367 2.42 21.83 -0.93
CA PHE A 367 2.76 23.20 -0.63
C PHE A 367 4.25 23.35 -0.30
N ARG A 368 4.80 24.56 -0.51
CA ARG A 368 6.13 24.94 -0.04
C ARG A 368 5.99 25.63 1.32
N ALA A 369 6.78 25.20 2.30
CA ALA A 369 6.79 25.81 3.61
C ALA A 369 7.53 27.16 3.55
N THR A 370 6.96 28.20 4.17
CA THR A 370 7.60 29.52 4.30
C THR A 370 8.16 29.76 5.69
N ALA A 371 7.73 28.95 6.67
CA ALA A 371 8.14 29.02 8.07
C ALA A 371 8.36 27.60 8.66
N PRO A 372 9.06 27.47 9.80
CA PRO A 372 9.27 26.18 10.46
C PRO A 372 8.01 25.53 11.06
N THR A 373 6.93 26.30 11.13
CA THR A 373 5.64 25.86 11.66
C THR A 373 4.50 26.32 10.75
N LEU A 374 3.43 25.55 10.70
CA LEU A 374 2.22 25.87 9.94
C LEU A 374 0.98 25.40 10.70
N THR A 375 0.07 26.31 11.03
CA THR A 375 -1.20 25.91 11.65
C THR A 375 -2.18 25.40 10.60
N LEU A 376 -2.64 24.17 10.80
CA LEU A 376 -3.73 23.57 10.03
C LEU A 376 -5.02 23.81 10.80
N VAL A 377 -6.01 24.44 10.17
CA VAL A 377 -7.34 24.61 10.78
C VAL A 377 -8.38 23.96 9.88
N PHE A 378 -8.90 22.82 10.32
CA PHE A 378 -10.00 22.13 9.66
C PHE A 378 -11.33 22.71 10.15
N HIS A 379 -12.26 22.98 9.23
CA HIS A 379 -13.55 23.58 9.58
C HIS A 379 -14.68 23.12 8.65
N ASP A 380 -15.91 23.22 9.14
CA ASP A 380 -17.14 22.78 8.48
C ASP A 380 -18.00 23.95 7.95
N THR A 381 -17.42 25.14 7.75
CA THR A 381 -18.15 26.33 7.27
C THR A 381 -19.05 26.07 6.05
N PRO A 382 -18.58 25.37 4.99
CA PRO A 382 -19.37 25.05 3.79
C PRO A 382 -20.47 23.99 4.01
N VAL A 383 -20.47 23.31 5.16
CA VAL A 383 -21.39 22.22 5.47
C VAL A 383 -22.78 22.78 5.83
N ARG A 384 -23.84 22.02 5.50
CA ARG A 384 -25.20 22.39 5.87
C ARG A 384 -25.47 22.08 7.35
N PRO A 385 -26.18 22.93 8.11
CA PRO A 385 -26.56 22.63 9.49
C PRO A 385 -27.21 21.24 9.64
N GLY A 386 -26.80 20.51 10.67
CA GLY A 386 -27.24 19.13 10.97
C GLY A 386 -26.44 18.03 10.25
N GLU A 387 -25.73 18.35 9.18
CA GLU A 387 -24.86 17.38 8.50
C GLU A 387 -23.63 17.05 9.38
N THR A 388 -23.24 15.78 9.36
CA THR A 388 -22.20 15.24 10.25
C THR A 388 -21.12 14.56 9.42
N LEU A 389 -19.93 15.17 9.39
CA LEU A 389 -18.81 14.75 8.56
C LEU A 389 -17.64 14.26 9.40
N MET A 390 -16.96 13.25 8.89
CA MET A 390 -15.79 12.60 9.47
C MET A 390 -14.53 13.19 8.84
N LEU A 391 -13.53 13.49 9.68
CA LEU A 391 -12.15 13.81 9.33
C LEU A 391 -11.25 12.68 9.83
N ASN A 392 -10.39 12.16 8.95
CA ASN A 392 -9.49 11.05 9.24
C ASN A 392 -8.22 11.11 8.36
N PHE A 393 -7.21 10.29 8.65
CA PHE A 393 -5.97 10.16 7.89
C PHE A 393 -5.22 11.48 7.67
N VAL A 394 -5.18 12.36 8.67
CA VAL A 394 -4.40 13.60 8.54
C VAL A 394 -2.91 13.29 8.58
N GLN A 395 -2.31 13.20 7.40
CA GLN A 395 -0.90 12.89 7.21
C GLN A 395 -0.19 14.11 6.63
N MET A 396 0.95 14.48 7.20
CA MET A 396 1.87 15.42 6.58
C MET A 396 3.25 14.77 6.44
N LYS A 397 3.79 14.79 5.22
CA LYS A 397 5.12 14.26 4.90
C LYS A 397 5.90 15.20 3.99
N PRO A 398 7.25 15.20 4.04
CA PRO A 398 8.06 15.83 3.02
C PRO A 398 7.66 15.30 1.64
N TYR A 399 7.56 16.21 0.66
CA TYR A 399 7.18 15.88 -0.70
C TYR A 399 8.41 15.88 -1.59
N ARG A 400 8.59 14.77 -2.30
CA ARG A 400 9.65 14.61 -3.30
C ARG A 400 9.24 15.28 -4.61
N GLU A 401 9.85 16.43 -4.92
CA GLU A 401 9.51 17.25 -6.11
C GLU A 401 9.75 16.57 -7.45
#